data_AF-A0A1G4IWW7-F1
#
_entry.id   AF-A0A1G4IWW7-F1
#
_cell.length_a   1.000
_cell.length_b   1.000
_cell.length_c   1.000
_cell.angle_alpha   90.00
_cell.angle_beta   90.00
_cell.angle_gamma   90.00
#
_symmetry.space_group_name_H-M   'P 1'
#
loop_
_entity.id
_entity.type
_entity.pdbx_description
1 polymer ?
#
loop_
_entity_poly.entity_id
_entity_poly.type
_entity_poly.pdbx_seq_one_letter_code
_entity_poly.pdbx_strand_id
1 'polypeptide(L)'
;MDAFFDSAQYALGQSASYLFRVLSWLIPIIFRFAQTHSTTTNILGYILAAYISWKLLCHLWTIIKRILIVAVVVLVVLLWKRGLHQFISVDLPVLVQYFEHNSSLQDLWNQFLYYAHPRSYSKYYSMVLQYQLDDIRDRSMQFLASLSNQ
;
A
#
# COMPACT_ATOMS: atom_id res chain seq x y z
N MET A 1 15.72 -27.92 -5.99
CA MET A 1 14.58 -27.02 -5.71
C MET A 1 14.80 -25.64 -6.32
N ASP A 2 16.03 -25.35 -6.76
CA ASP A 2 16.50 -24.05 -7.22
C ASP A 2 16.07 -23.72 -8.66
N ALA A 3 15.97 -24.73 -9.53
CA ALA A 3 15.53 -24.55 -10.93
C ALA A 3 14.11 -23.96 -11.05
N PHE A 4 13.22 -24.24 -10.09
CA PHE A 4 11.87 -23.68 -10.07
C PHE A 4 11.87 -22.21 -9.65
N PHE A 5 12.72 -21.83 -8.69
CA PHE A 5 12.89 -20.46 -8.25
C PHE A 5 13.54 -19.59 -9.33
N ASP A 6 14.55 -20.09 -10.03
CA ASP A 6 15.19 -19.38 -11.14
C ASP A 6 14.21 -19.17 -12.32
N SER A 7 13.40 -20.19 -12.63
CA SER A 7 12.36 -20.09 -13.66
C SER A 7 11.28 -19.06 -13.28
N ALA A 8 10.87 -19.04 -12.01
CA ALA A 8 9.90 -18.07 -11.50
C ALA A 8 10.45 -16.64 -11.51
N GLN A 9 11.70 -16.44 -11.13
CA GLN A 9 12.37 -15.14 -11.18
C GLN A 9 12.51 -14.62 -12.62
N TYR A 10 12.87 -15.50 -13.56
CA TYR A 10 12.96 -15.14 -14.97
C TYR A 10 11.60 -14.76 -15.56
N ALA A 11 10.55 -15.54 -15.26
CA ALA A 11 9.18 -15.24 -15.70
C ALA A 11 8.65 -13.92 -15.10
N LEU A 12 8.92 -13.67 -13.81
CA LEU A 12 8.57 -12.41 -13.16
C LEU A 12 9.32 -11.23 -13.79
N GLY A 13 10.61 -11.37 -14.02
CA GLY A 13 11.43 -10.35 -14.68
C GLY A 13 10.89 -9.98 -16.06
N GLN A 14 10.57 -10.99 -16.88
CA GLN A 14 10.01 -10.76 -18.21
C GLN A 14 8.63 -10.09 -18.14
N SER A 15 7.75 -10.57 -17.26
CA SER A 15 6.41 -9.98 -17.10
C SER A 15 6.49 -8.51 -16.66
N ALA A 16 7.42 -8.18 -15.76
CA ALA A 16 7.68 -6.82 -15.34
C ALA A 16 8.20 -5.97 -16.51
N SER A 17 9.15 -6.46 -17.29
CA SER A 17 9.67 -5.73 -18.47
C SER A 17 8.58 -5.44 -19.50
N TYR A 18 7.70 -6.40 -19.78
CA TYR A 18 6.55 -6.18 -20.66
C TYR A 18 5.59 -5.13 -20.10
N LEU A 19 5.28 -5.20 -18.80
CA LEU A 19 4.45 -4.20 -18.13
C LEU A 19 5.06 -2.79 -18.23
N PHE A 20 6.35 -2.65 -17.95
CA PHE A 20 7.05 -1.35 -18.05
C PHE A 20 7.02 -0.81 -19.48
N ARG A 21 7.18 -1.66 -20.50
CA ARG A 21 7.15 -1.25 -21.90
C ARG A 21 5.76 -0.77 -22.33
N VAL A 22 4.72 -1.47 -21.93
CA VAL A 22 3.33 -1.07 -22.17
C VAL A 22 3.01 0.23 -21.44
N LEU A 23 3.41 0.35 -20.17
CA LEU A 23 3.18 1.55 -19.37
C LEU A 23 3.92 2.77 -19.96
N SER A 24 5.16 2.58 -20.40
CA SER A 24 5.99 3.62 -21.01
C SER A 24 5.38 4.17 -22.31
N TRP A 25 4.62 3.35 -23.05
CA TRP A 25 3.86 3.79 -24.22
C TRP A 25 2.51 4.43 -23.85
N LEU A 26 1.84 3.92 -22.80
CA LEU A 26 0.55 4.44 -22.33
C LEU A 26 0.65 5.81 -21.68
N ILE A 27 1.68 6.05 -20.86
CA ILE A 27 1.90 7.31 -20.14
C ILE A 27 1.86 8.54 -21.08
N PRO A 28 2.63 8.62 -22.18
CA PRO A 28 2.60 9.78 -23.06
C PRO A 28 1.27 9.94 -23.79
N ILE A 29 0.55 8.86 -24.09
CA ILE A 29 -0.77 8.90 -24.74
C ILE A 29 -1.81 9.47 -23.77
N ILE A 30 -1.84 8.96 -22.54
CA ILE A 30 -2.73 9.46 -21.48
C ILE A 30 -2.40 10.93 -21.19
N PHE A 31 -1.12 11.30 -21.14
CA PHE A 31 -0.71 12.67 -20.88
C PHE A 31 -1.16 13.64 -21.99
N ARG A 32 -1.00 13.26 -23.27
CA ARG A 32 -1.51 14.05 -24.39
C ARG A 32 -3.04 14.16 -24.36
N PHE A 33 -3.74 13.06 -24.07
CA PHE A 33 -5.20 13.05 -23.94
C PHE A 33 -5.68 13.95 -22.77
N ALA A 34 -4.97 13.91 -21.65
CA ALA A 34 -5.24 14.73 -20.47
C ALA A 34 -5.11 16.23 -20.76
N GLN A 35 -4.13 16.63 -21.57
CA GLN A 35 -3.95 18.03 -21.97
C GLN A 35 -5.07 18.49 -22.92
N THR A 36 -5.53 17.65 -23.84
CA THR A 36 -6.63 17.99 -24.77
C THR A 36 -8.02 18.01 -24.11
N HIS A 37 -8.26 17.17 -23.10
CA HIS A 37 -9.56 17.03 -22.44
C HIS A 37 -9.41 16.99 -20.91
N SER A 38 -8.97 18.11 -20.34
CA SER A 38 -8.67 18.27 -18.90
C SER A 38 -9.88 17.97 -17.99
N THR A 39 -11.07 18.45 -18.35
CA THR A 39 -12.30 18.23 -17.56
C THR A 39 -12.71 16.76 -17.52
N THR A 40 -12.76 16.09 -18.68
CA THR A 40 -13.11 14.67 -18.79
C THR A 40 -12.11 13.77 -18.07
N THR A 41 -10.82 14.10 -18.16
CA THR A 41 -9.75 13.33 -17.51
C THR A 41 -9.82 13.45 -16.00
N ASN A 42 -10.11 14.64 -15.46
CA ASN A 42 -10.29 14.83 -14.02
C ASN A 42 -11.49 14.04 -13.49
N ILE A 43 -12.63 14.07 -14.20
CA ILE A 43 -13.83 13.32 -13.82
C ILE A 43 -13.54 11.81 -13.82
N LEU A 44 -12.92 11.29 -14.88
CA LEU A 44 -12.51 9.88 -14.94
C LEU A 44 -11.52 9.51 -13.83
N GLY A 45 -10.59 10.40 -13.51
CA GLY A 45 -9.66 10.25 -12.40
C GLY A 45 -10.37 10.13 -11.05
N TYR A 46 -11.34 11.00 -10.77
CA TYR A 46 -12.12 10.92 -9.53
C TYR A 46 -12.98 9.66 -9.45
N ILE A 47 -13.62 9.25 -10.54
CA ILE A 47 -14.41 8.01 -10.59
C ILE A 47 -13.51 6.80 -10.35
N LEU A 48 -12.33 6.75 -10.97
CA LEU A 48 -11.37 5.68 -10.79
C LEU A 48 -10.86 5.63 -9.34
N ALA A 49 -10.52 6.80 -8.77
CA ALA A 49 -10.07 6.91 -7.38
C ALA A 49 -11.17 6.45 -6.40
N ALA A 50 -12.42 6.85 -6.64
CA ALA A 50 -13.57 6.42 -5.85
C ALA A 50 -13.80 4.90 -5.95
N TYR A 51 -13.69 4.32 -7.14
CA TYR A 51 -13.81 2.88 -7.36
C TYR A 51 -12.72 2.09 -6.63
N ILE A 52 -11.45 2.52 -6.73
CA ILE A 52 -10.33 1.88 -6.02
C ILE A 52 -10.55 1.96 -4.50
N SER A 53 -10.92 3.15 -4.00
CA SER A 53 -11.19 3.36 -2.57
C SER A 53 -12.33 2.47 -2.08
N TRP A 54 -13.41 2.37 -2.85
CA TRP A 54 -14.54 1.49 -2.55
C TRP A 54 -14.11 0.03 -2.48
N LYS A 55 -13.35 -0.44 -3.46
CA LYS A 55 -12.85 -1.83 -3.50
C LYS A 55 -11.95 -2.13 -2.30
N LEU A 56 -11.09 -1.18 -1.92
CA LEU A 56 -10.22 -1.27 -0.76
C LEU A 56 -11.03 -1.37 0.55
N LEU A 57 -12.08 -0.55 0.69
CA LEU A 57 -13.01 -0.63 1.81
C LEU A 57 -13.72 -1.98 1.88
N CYS A 58 -14.19 -2.53 0.76
CA CYS A 58 -14.83 -3.85 0.75
C CYS A 58 -13.87 -4.97 1.17
N HIS A 59 -12.61 -4.93 0.73
CA HIS A 59 -11.61 -5.88 1.16
C HIS A 59 -11.28 -5.74 2.64
N LEU A 60 -11.08 -4.52 3.13
CA LEU A 60 -10.87 -4.23 4.54
C LEU A 60 -12.02 -4.76 5.40
N TRP A 61 -13.26 -4.49 4.98
CA TRP A 61 -14.46 -5.00 5.64
C TRP A 61 -14.50 -6.53 5.70
N THR A 62 -14.09 -7.20 4.62
CA THR A 62 -14.02 -8.66 4.58
C THR A 62 -12.99 -9.22 5.54
N ILE A 63 -11.83 -8.55 5.66
CA ILE A 63 -10.79 -8.92 6.62
C ILE A 63 -11.29 -8.74 8.05
N ILE A 64 -11.91 -7.60 8.37
CA ILE A 64 -12.52 -7.33 9.69
C ILE A 64 -13.54 -8.41 10.05
N LYS A 65 -14.43 -8.76 9.12
CA LYS A 65 -15.40 -9.86 9.33
C LYS A 65 -14.72 -11.18 9.68
N ARG A 66 -13.64 -11.55 8.97
CA ARG A 66 -12.89 -12.77 9.27
C ARG A 66 -12.27 -12.73 10.65
N ILE A 67 -11.64 -11.62 11.04
CA ILE A 67 -11.06 -11.43 12.37
C ILE A 67 -12.14 -11.55 13.44
N LEU A 68 -13.31 -10.94 13.22
CA LEU A 68 -14.43 -11.01 14.16
C LEU A 68 -14.93 -12.45 14.35
N ILE A 69 -15.04 -13.24 13.26
CA ILE A 69 -15.42 -14.65 13.36
C ILE A 69 -14.40 -15.44 14.18
N VAL A 70 -13.10 -15.23 13.93
CA VAL A 70 -12.04 -15.88 14.72
C VAL A 70 -12.14 -15.49 16.19
N ALA A 71 -12.37 -14.20 16.48
CA ALA A 71 -12.56 -13.72 17.84
C ALA A 71 -13.77 -14.39 18.52
N VAL A 72 -14.89 -14.53 17.83
CA VAL A 72 -16.08 -15.23 18.35
C VAL A 72 -15.77 -16.71 18.62
N VAL A 73 -15.06 -17.40 17.73
CA VAL A 73 -14.66 -18.80 17.94
C VAL A 73 -13.80 -18.93 19.21
N VAL A 74 -12.80 -18.05 19.37
CA VAL A 74 -11.96 -18.02 20.57
C VAL A 74 -12.82 -17.77 21.83
N LEU A 75 -13.77 -16.85 21.75
CA LEU A 75 -14.68 -16.51 22.84
C LEU A 75 -15.56 -17.72 23.23
N VAL A 76 -16.09 -18.46 22.25
CA VAL A 76 -16.84 -19.70 22.49
C VAL A 76 -15.98 -20.77 23.17
N VAL A 77 -14.72 -20.94 22.74
CA VAL A 77 -13.78 -21.88 23.36
C VAL A 77 -13.47 -21.49 24.81
N LEU A 78 -13.28 -20.20 25.08
CA LEU A 78 -13.05 -19.68 26.43
C LEU A 78 -14.27 -19.88 27.34
N LEU A 79 -15.47 -19.58 26.82
CA LEU A 79 -16.74 -19.83 27.50
C LEU A 79 -16.92 -21.31 27.83
N TRP A 80 -16.57 -22.20 26.90
CA TRP A 80 -16.66 -23.64 27.12
C TRP A 80 -15.70 -24.14 28.20
N LYS A 81 -14.49 -23.56 28.28
CA LYS A 81 -13.47 -23.96 29.26
C LYS A 81 -13.74 -23.45 30.68
N ARG A 82 -14.32 -22.25 30.85
CA ARG A 82 -14.49 -21.59 32.16
C ARG A 82 -15.94 -21.43 32.62
N GLY A 83 -16.92 -21.62 31.75
CA GLY A 83 -18.33 -21.38 32.06
C GLY A 83 -18.73 -19.90 31.93
N LEU A 84 -19.97 -19.68 31.49
CA LEU A 84 -20.50 -18.37 31.09
C LEU A 84 -20.49 -17.33 32.22
N HIS A 85 -20.65 -17.79 33.47
CA HIS A 85 -20.71 -16.93 34.64
C HIS A 85 -19.33 -16.34 35.02
N GLN A 86 -18.23 -17.08 34.85
CA GLN A 86 -16.87 -16.62 35.16
C GLN A 86 -16.30 -15.72 34.06
N PHE A 87 -16.64 -15.98 32.80
CA PHE A 87 -16.15 -15.17 31.68
C PHE A 87 -16.70 -13.73 31.70
N ILE A 88 -18.00 -13.57 31.97
CA ILE A 88 -18.65 -12.24 32.01
C ILE A 88 -18.18 -11.44 33.22
N SER A 89 -17.97 -12.09 34.37
CA SER A 89 -17.67 -11.40 35.63
C SER A 89 -16.19 -11.12 35.86
N VAL A 90 -15.29 -11.92 35.28
CA VAL A 90 -13.84 -11.80 35.51
C VAL A 90 -13.09 -11.47 34.22
N ASP A 91 -13.31 -12.23 33.14
CA ASP A 91 -12.52 -12.05 31.91
C ASP A 91 -12.93 -10.79 31.12
N LEU A 92 -14.21 -10.44 31.08
CA LEU A 92 -14.70 -9.22 30.41
C LEU A 92 -14.15 -7.92 31.03
N PRO A 93 -14.24 -7.68 32.36
CA PRO A 93 -13.68 -6.46 32.95
C PRO A 93 -12.14 -6.44 32.90
N VAL A 94 -11.47 -7.60 32.95
CA VAL A 94 -10.01 -7.67 32.76
C VAL A 94 -9.62 -7.34 31.31
N LEU A 95 -10.38 -7.79 30.31
CA LEU A 95 -10.15 -7.40 28.91
C LEU A 95 -10.39 -5.90 28.70
N VAL A 96 -11.45 -5.34 29.28
CA VAL A 96 -11.77 -3.91 29.18
C VAL A 96 -10.69 -3.09 29.87
N GLN A 97 -10.25 -3.48 31.08
CA GLN A 97 -9.10 -2.84 31.74
C GLN A 97 -7.81 -3.00 30.93
N TYR A 98 -7.57 -4.13 30.27
CA TYR A 98 -6.41 -4.28 29.40
C TYR A 98 -6.48 -3.37 28.17
N PHE A 99 -7.66 -3.18 27.58
CA PHE A 99 -7.84 -2.27 26.45
C PHE A 99 -7.76 -0.79 26.87
N GLU A 100 -8.26 -0.46 28.05
CA GLU A 100 -8.27 0.90 28.60
C GLU A 100 -6.89 1.30 29.17
N HIS A 101 -6.12 0.35 29.70
CA HIS A 101 -4.82 0.58 30.33
C HIS A 101 -3.62 0.39 29.37
N ASN A 102 -3.80 -0.23 28.20
CA ASN A 102 -2.74 -0.32 27.21
C ASN A 102 -2.59 0.99 26.43
N SER A 103 -1.78 1.89 27.01
CA SER A 103 -1.13 3.00 26.30
C SER A 103 -0.44 2.57 25.00
N SER A 104 -0.06 1.30 24.89
CA SER A 104 0.56 0.72 23.69
C SER A 104 -0.31 0.82 22.44
N LEU A 105 -1.65 0.68 22.52
CA LEU A 105 -2.53 0.84 21.35
C LEU A 105 -2.65 2.31 20.94
N GLN A 106 -2.69 3.21 21.91
CA GLN A 106 -2.73 4.65 21.67
C GLN A 106 -1.39 5.13 21.09
N ASP A 107 -0.27 4.60 21.58
CA ASP A 107 1.08 4.87 21.07
C ASP A 107 1.26 4.29 19.66
N LEU A 108 0.80 3.06 19.41
CA LEU A 108 0.81 2.47 18.06
C LEU A 108 -0.09 3.26 17.09
N TRP A 109 -1.22 3.77 17.57
CA TRP A 109 -2.10 4.64 16.78
C TRP A 109 -1.46 5.99 16.49
N ASN A 110 -0.82 6.61 17.47
CA ASN A 110 -0.07 7.85 17.31
C ASN A 110 1.14 7.67 16.38
N GLN A 111 1.81 6.52 16.45
CA GLN A 111 2.91 6.16 15.57
C GLN A 111 2.42 5.92 14.14
N PHE A 112 1.28 5.24 13.97
CA PHE A 112 0.62 5.10 12.68
C PHE A 112 0.23 6.46 12.10
N LEU A 113 -0.38 7.35 12.89
CA LEU A 113 -0.73 8.71 12.47
C LEU A 113 0.52 9.54 12.09
N TYR A 114 1.62 9.37 12.82
CA TYR A 114 2.90 10.01 12.50
C TYR A 114 3.46 9.55 11.15
N TYR A 115 3.43 8.25 10.87
CA TYR A 115 3.88 7.70 9.57
C TYR A 115 2.89 7.96 8.42
N ALA A 116 1.59 8.01 8.70
CA ALA A 116 0.57 8.36 7.74
C ALA A 116 0.55 9.85 7.39
N HIS A 117 1.23 10.70 8.17
CA HIS A 117 1.26 12.13 7.94
C HIS A 117 1.98 12.47 6.61
N PRO A 118 1.34 13.23 5.68
CA PRO A 118 1.84 13.49 4.32
C PRO A 118 3.23 14.14 4.24
N ARG A 119 3.72 14.76 5.33
CA ARG A 119 5.08 15.32 5.40
C ARG A 119 6.19 14.26 5.33
N SER A 120 5.97 13.04 5.82
CA SER A 120 6.97 11.96 5.71
C SER A 120 7.08 11.41 4.29
N TYR A 121 5.97 11.35 3.56
CA TYR A 121 5.96 10.92 2.16
C TYR A 121 6.75 11.89 1.28
N SER A 122 6.67 13.20 1.52
CA SER A 122 7.43 14.22 0.78
C SER A 122 8.94 13.95 0.75
N LYS A 123 9.54 13.52 1.87
CA LYS A 123 10.97 13.18 1.94
C LYS A 123 11.35 11.95 1.11
N TYR A 124 10.50 10.93 1.09
CA TYR A 124 10.74 9.73 0.29
C TYR A 124 10.60 10.03 -1.22
N TYR A 125 9.55 10.77 -1.60
CA TYR A 125 9.37 11.18 -2.99
C TYR A 125 10.50 12.09 -3.48
N SER A 126 10.99 13.03 -2.65
CA SER A 126 12.09 13.90 -3.04
C SER A 126 13.40 13.15 -3.24
N MET A 127 13.69 12.14 -2.41
CA MET A 127 14.93 11.36 -2.51
C MET A 127 14.93 10.47 -3.77
N VAL A 128 13.80 9.82 -4.07
CA VAL A 128 13.66 8.99 -5.27
C VAL A 128 13.67 9.84 -6.54
N LEU A 129 12.99 10.99 -6.53
CA LEU A 129 13.03 11.95 -7.64
C LEU A 129 14.44 12.50 -7.88
N GLN A 130 15.16 12.91 -6.83
CA GLN A 130 16.53 13.41 -6.96
C GLN A 130 17.45 12.37 -7.61
N TYR A 131 17.37 11.11 -7.18
CA TYR A 131 18.19 10.05 -7.75
C TYR A 131 17.93 9.84 -9.25
N GLN A 132 16.66 9.88 -9.66
CA GLN A 132 16.31 9.76 -11.09
C GLN A 132 16.73 10.99 -11.90
N LEU A 133 16.63 12.19 -11.34
CA LEU A 133 17.09 13.42 -12.00
C LEU A 133 18.61 13.43 -12.20
N ASP A 134 19.39 12.95 -11.23
CA ASP A 134 20.84 12.89 -11.34
C ASP A 134 21.30 11.87 -12.40
N ASP A 135 20.68 10.68 -12.48
CA ASP A 135 20.98 9.68 -13.53
C ASP A 135 20.65 10.23 -14.94
N ILE A 136 19.53 10.94 -15.09
CA ILE A 136 19.17 11.58 -16.37
C ILE A 136 20.15 12.71 -16.72
N ARG A 137 20.59 13.49 -15.73
CA ARG A 137 21.56 14.56 -15.93
C ARG A 137 22.90 14.01 -16.40
N ASP A 138 23.41 12.98 -15.75
CA ASP A 138 24.72 12.41 -16.08
C ASP A 138 24.72 11.76 -17.47
N ARG A 139 23.62 11.08 -17.85
CA ARG A 139 23.45 10.54 -19.21
C ARG A 139 23.35 11.64 -20.27
N SER A 140 22.66 12.74 -19.97
CA SER A 140 22.56 13.85 -20.92
C SER A 140 23.91 14.55 -21.11
N MET A 141 24.72 14.70 -20.05
CA MET A 141 26.08 15.22 -20.17
C MET A 141 27.01 14.31 -20.97
N GLN A 142 26.93 12.99 -20.78
CA GLN A 142 27.70 12.03 -21.58
C GLN A 142 27.30 12.07 -23.06
N PHE A 143 26.00 12.19 -23.35
CA PHE A 143 25.51 12.32 -24.72
C PHE A 143 26.01 13.62 -25.38
N LEU A 144 25.93 14.76 -24.68
CA LEU A 144 26.45 16.04 -25.17
C LEU A 144 27.97 16.01 -25.38
N ALA A 145 28.72 15.38 -24.47
CA ALA A 145 30.16 15.18 -24.63
C ALA A 145 30.50 14.31 -25.84
N SER A 146 29.68 13.29 -26.13
CA SER A 146 29.86 12.44 -27.32
C SER A 146 29.57 13.18 -28.63
N LEU A 147 28.63 14.12 -28.63
CA LEU A 147 28.32 14.97 -29.78
C LEU A 147 29.36 16.08 -30.00
N SER A 148 30.02 16.55 -28.93
CA SER A 148 31.10 17.53 -29.00
C SER A 148 32.42 16.97 -29.53
N ASN A 149 32.61 15.64 -29.50
CA ASN A 149 33.81 14.96 -29.95
C ASN A 149 33.69 14.39 -31.39
N GLN A 150 32.62 14.74 -32.11
CA GLN A 150 32.46 14.57 -33.57
C GLN A 150 32.63 15.92 -34.27
#